data_AF-A0A849FNW3-F1
#
_entry.id   AF-A0A849FNW3-F1
#
_cell.length_a   1.000
_cell.length_b   1.000
_cell.length_c   1.000
_cell.angle_alpha   90.00
_cell.angle_beta   90.00
_cell.angle_gamma   90.00
#
_symmetry.space_group_name_H-M   'P 1'
#
loop_
_entity.id
_entity.type
_entity.pdbx_description
1 polymer ?
#
loop_
_entity_poly.entity_id
_entity_poly.type
_entity_poly.pdbx_seq_one_letter_code
_entity_poly.pdbx_strand_id
1 'polypeptide(L)'
;MLSFFRRNLFINLIFLLLFVVVLQVYFLFKWSSPEVVFSIGLDITQGLGVLSNNFVQSFLTIALILVQAVLVSRFVIDHRMSRALSYIPGAIFILFTCFALEDSNFDVILFANLFFILSIGNLYNIYKKYRPVTHIFNAGLFLSIAALIYFPYIIFFFVLIMGLLSLRNTNAVEMAQLIIGFLAGFFLCGVVLYATGHFDQLMTMVKSESGLPDFDFSNSISYLKVIISIIIILVLVMYQTVVKKKKNFDAIRKIDLNYWILFFALISLVFLPQPDNKHLILLSLPVGILGGLVFERKEGVLAKEFVFVLMLVLYCAFVFDVIQI
;
A
#
# COMPACT_ATOMS: atom_id res chain seq x y z
N MET A 1 18.44 -12.45 -12.04
CA MET A 1 18.35 -12.07 -10.60
C MET A 1 17.12 -12.63 -9.88
N LEU A 2 15.97 -12.77 -10.54
CA LEU A 2 14.72 -13.26 -9.94
C LEU A 2 14.70 -14.77 -9.63
N SER A 3 15.66 -15.55 -10.13
CA SER A 3 15.81 -16.99 -9.86
C SER A 3 16.25 -17.29 -8.43
N PHE A 4 16.97 -16.36 -7.77
CA PHE A 4 17.44 -16.54 -6.39
C PHE A 4 16.28 -16.52 -5.38
N PHE A 5 15.23 -15.74 -5.64
CA PHE A 5 14.03 -15.65 -4.80
C PHE A 5 13.14 -16.90 -4.79
N ARG A 6 13.53 -17.99 -5.47
CA ARG A 6 12.72 -19.22 -5.58
C ARG A 6 13.25 -20.41 -4.76
N ARG A 7 14.47 -20.34 -4.21
CA ARG A 7 15.14 -21.53 -3.66
C ARG A 7 14.88 -21.79 -2.18
N ASN A 8 14.75 -20.77 -1.34
CA ASN A 8 14.57 -20.98 0.10
C ASN A 8 13.90 -19.78 0.79
N LEU A 9 12.83 -20.01 1.55
CA LEU A 9 12.02 -18.96 2.19
C LEU A 9 12.85 -18.07 3.13
N PHE A 10 13.79 -18.65 3.89
CA PHE A 10 14.65 -17.90 4.81
C PHE A 10 15.67 -17.03 4.07
N ILE A 11 16.30 -17.59 3.02
CA ILE A 11 17.28 -16.87 2.19
C ILE A 11 16.61 -15.70 1.45
N ASN A 12 15.37 -15.90 1.00
CA ASN A 12 14.58 -14.87 0.35
C ASN A 12 14.30 -13.67 1.28
N LEU A 13 14.08 -13.92 2.57
CA LEU A 13 13.85 -12.87 3.55
C LEU A 13 15.13 -12.04 3.77
N ILE A 14 16.30 -12.67 3.85
CA ILE A 14 17.59 -11.98 3.94
C ILE A 14 17.83 -11.12 2.69
N PHE A 15 17.57 -11.65 1.50
CA PHE A 15 17.70 -10.87 0.26
C PHE A 15 16.74 -9.69 0.21
N LEU A 16 15.51 -9.86 0.69
CA LEU A 16 14.52 -8.80 0.75
C LEU A 16 14.96 -7.70 1.72
N LEU A 17 15.51 -8.07 2.89
CA LEU A 17 16.09 -7.12 3.82
C LEU A 17 17.25 -6.34 3.19
N LEU A 18 18.20 -7.04 2.57
CA LEU A 18 19.35 -6.42 1.90
C LEU A 18 18.88 -5.45 0.80
N PHE A 19 17.84 -5.83 0.06
CA PHE A 19 17.27 -5.00 -1.00
C PHE A 19 16.65 -3.70 -0.47
N VAL A 20 15.88 -3.75 0.62
CA VAL A 20 15.33 -2.53 1.26
C VAL A 20 16.46 -1.63 1.75
N VAL A 21 17.46 -2.21 2.41
CA VAL A 21 18.60 -1.45 2.93
C VAL A 21 19.34 -0.75 1.80
N VAL A 22 19.68 -1.46 0.71
CA VAL A 22 20.40 -0.87 -0.43
C VAL A 22 19.65 0.31 -1.04
N LEU A 23 18.32 0.21 -1.19
CA LEU A 23 17.53 1.30 -1.75
C LEU A 23 17.43 2.50 -0.81
N GLN A 24 17.36 2.27 0.50
CA GLN A 24 17.21 3.34 1.49
C GLN A 24 18.52 3.90 2.03
N VAL A 25 19.67 3.29 1.72
CA VAL A 25 20.98 3.80 2.16
C VAL A 25 21.21 5.23 1.70
N TYR A 26 20.70 5.62 0.53
CA TYR A 26 20.80 7.01 0.04
C TYR A 26 20.14 8.01 0.99
N PHE A 27 18.96 7.67 1.54
CA PHE A 27 18.19 8.52 2.45
C PHE A 27 18.83 8.64 3.85
N LEU A 28 19.70 7.72 4.24
CA LEU A 28 20.53 7.88 5.44
C LEU A 28 21.51 9.06 5.31
N PHE A 29 21.94 9.39 4.09
CA PHE A 29 22.91 10.44 3.83
C PHE A 29 22.27 11.77 3.40
N LYS A 30 21.03 11.77 2.87
CA LYS A 30 20.29 13.00 2.57
C LYS A 30 19.75 13.59 3.87
N TRP A 31 20.39 14.66 4.34
CA TRP A 31 20.01 15.37 5.56
C TRP A 31 18.86 16.33 5.27
N SER A 32 17.63 15.82 5.29
CA SER A 32 16.44 16.65 5.48
C SER A 32 15.63 16.07 6.63
N SER A 33 15.28 16.92 7.59
CA SER A 33 14.36 16.58 8.67
C SER A 33 12.95 16.92 8.19
N PRO A 34 12.16 15.99 7.63
CA PRO A 34 10.77 16.29 7.32
C PRO A 34 10.02 16.54 8.63
N GLU A 35 9.20 17.59 8.63
CA GLU A 35 8.18 17.77 9.66
C GLU A 35 7.17 16.62 9.54
N VAL A 36 7.00 15.87 10.62
CA VAL A 36 6.02 14.78 10.67
C VAL A 36 4.66 15.42 10.91
N VAL A 37 3.93 15.73 9.84
CA VAL A 37 2.57 16.27 9.91
C VAL A 37 1.58 15.10 9.90
N PHE A 38 0.85 14.93 10.98
CA PHE A 38 -0.32 14.04 11.00
C PHE A 38 -1.53 14.81 10.47
N SER A 39 -2.38 14.14 9.70
CA SER A 39 -3.65 14.70 9.19
C SER A 39 -4.61 15.09 10.33
N ILE A 40 -4.55 14.35 11.44
CA ILE A 40 -5.16 14.75 12.70
C ILE A 40 -4.19 15.69 13.39
N GLY A 41 -4.53 16.98 13.46
CA GLY A 41 -3.74 18.03 14.11
C GLY A 41 -3.56 17.87 15.63
N LEU A 42 -3.61 16.65 16.15
CA LEU A 42 -3.09 16.34 17.46
C LEU A 42 -1.59 16.65 17.43
N ASP A 43 -1.15 17.60 18.23
CA ASP A 43 0.26 17.90 18.53
C ASP A 43 0.91 16.74 19.31
N ILE A 44 0.88 15.52 18.74
CA ILE A 44 1.62 14.34 19.25
C ILE A 44 3.14 14.57 19.05
N THR A 45 3.51 15.59 18.29
CA THR A 45 4.88 16.07 18.06
C THR A 45 5.63 16.35 19.37
N GLN A 46 4.94 16.80 20.43
CA GLN A 46 5.56 17.04 21.74
C GLN A 46 5.89 15.75 22.52
N GLY A 47 5.15 14.65 22.29
CA GLY A 47 5.36 13.35 22.93
C GLY A 47 6.37 12.45 22.22
N LEU A 48 6.69 12.74 20.95
CA LEU A 48 7.54 11.94 20.08
C LEU A 48 8.88 12.63 19.76
N GLY A 49 9.51 13.26 20.76
CA GLY A 49 10.84 13.89 20.59
C GLY A 49 11.92 12.94 20.04
N VAL A 50 11.70 11.61 20.14
CA VAL A 50 12.57 10.56 19.57
C VAL A 50 12.48 10.48 18.03
N LEU A 51 11.34 10.87 17.44
CA LEU A 51 11.15 10.92 15.98
C LEU A 51 11.83 12.13 15.33
N SER A 52 12.43 13.04 16.10
CA SER A 52 13.23 14.14 15.54
C SER A 52 14.57 13.67 14.97
N ASN A 53 15.04 12.48 15.36
CA ASN A 53 16.32 11.95 14.92
C ASN A 53 16.18 11.25 13.55
N ASN A 54 16.90 11.76 12.54
CA ASN A 54 16.88 11.22 11.17
C ASN A 54 17.21 9.71 11.12
N PHE A 55 18.16 9.25 11.94
CA PHE A 55 18.51 7.82 11.98
C PHE A 55 17.35 6.95 12.46
N VAL A 56 16.55 7.44 13.41
CA VAL A 56 15.36 6.73 13.91
C VAL A 56 14.29 6.70 12.84
N GLN A 57 14.06 7.83 12.14
CA GLN A 57 13.12 7.92 11.04
C GLN A 57 13.48 6.96 9.90
N SER A 58 14.72 6.97 9.42
CA SER A 58 15.14 6.06 8.35
C SER A 58 15.07 4.59 8.79
N PHE A 59 15.48 4.26 10.01
CA PHE A 59 15.35 2.89 10.53
C PHE A 59 13.89 2.45 10.59
N LEU A 60 12.99 3.33 11.02
CA LEU A 60 11.56 3.08 11.08
C LEU A 60 10.98 2.88 9.67
N THR A 61 11.38 3.69 8.69
CA THR A 61 11.00 3.52 7.27
C THR A 61 11.45 2.16 6.72
N ILE A 62 12.70 1.76 6.95
CA ILE A 62 13.22 0.44 6.54
C ILE A 62 12.37 -0.68 7.17
N ALA A 63 12.16 -0.60 8.49
CA ALA A 63 11.41 -1.61 9.23
C ALA A 63 9.96 -1.72 8.73
N LEU A 64 9.29 -0.58 8.52
CA LEU A 64 7.91 -0.54 8.03
C LEU A 64 7.79 -1.13 6.62
N ILE A 65 8.64 -0.70 5.68
CA ILE A 65 8.60 -1.24 4.31
C ILE A 65 8.89 -2.74 4.30
N LEU A 66 9.84 -3.20 5.11
CA LEU A 66 10.17 -4.61 5.23
C LEU A 66 8.99 -5.43 5.77
N VAL A 67 8.36 -4.98 6.86
CA VAL A 67 7.19 -5.65 7.44
C VAL A 67 6.06 -5.72 6.42
N GLN A 68 5.76 -4.63 5.71
CA GLN A 68 4.73 -4.59 4.68
C GLN A 68 5.04 -5.55 3.53
N ALA A 69 6.27 -5.56 3.02
CA ALA A 69 6.69 -6.45 1.93
C ALA A 69 6.62 -7.94 2.31
N VAL A 70 6.98 -8.28 3.56
CA VAL A 70 6.85 -9.64 4.09
C VAL A 70 5.39 -10.05 4.21
N LEU A 71 4.51 -9.17 4.72
CA LEU A 71 3.06 -9.43 4.81
C LEU A 71 2.45 -9.67 3.43
N VAL A 72 2.76 -8.82 2.45
CA VAL A 72 2.28 -8.94 1.07
C VAL A 72 2.71 -10.28 0.45
N SER A 73 3.99 -10.65 0.59
CA SER A 73 4.51 -11.92 0.08
C SER A 73 3.82 -13.11 0.77
N ARG A 74 3.62 -13.02 2.08
CA ARG A 74 2.94 -14.05 2.87
C ARG A 74 1.49 -14.22 2.43
N PHE A 75 0.76 -13.14 2.12
CA PHE A 75 -0.61 -13.27 1.61
C PHE A 75 -0.68 -14.01 0.28
N VAL A 76 0.29 -13.79 -0.61
CA VAL A 76 0.37 -14.49 -1.89
C VAL A 76 0.64 -15.99 -1.69
N ILE A 77 1.50 -16.32 -0.73
CA ILE A 77 1.88 -17.70 -0.37
C ILE A 77 0.73 -18.43 0.35
N ASP A 78 0.24 -17.89 1.46
CA ASP A 78 -0.75 -18.52 2.34
C ASP A 78 -2.08 -18.76 1.61
N HIS A 79 -2.47 -17.83 0.74
CA HIS A 79 -3.69 -17.96 -0.06
C HIS A 79 -3.49 -18.65 -1.41
N ARG A 80 -2.30 -19.23 -1.64
CA ARG A 80 -1.95 -19.97 -2.87
C ARG A 80 -2.28 -19.18 -4.14
N MET A 81 -2.14 -17.85 -4.08
CA MET A 81 -2.34 -16.98 -5.24
C MET A 81 -1.24 -17.24 -6.27
N SER A 82 -0.05 -17.62 -5.80
CA SER A 82 1.05 -18.04 -6.66
C SER A 82 1.29 -19.56 -6.67
N ARG A 83 2.04 -20.04 -7.68
CA ARG A 83 2.34 -21.47 -7.85
C ARG A 83 3.66 -21.85 -7.19
N ALA A 84 4.63 -20.94 -7.18
CA ALA A 84 5.86 -21.09 -6.43
C ALA A 84 5.75 -20.36 -5.09
N LEU A 85 6.46 -20.90 -4.10
CA LEU A 85 6.71 -20.20 -2.85
C LEU A 85 7.81 -19.17 -3.11
N SER A 86 7.40 -17.91 -3.27
CA SER A 86 8.29 -16.84 -3.74
C SER A 86 7.97 -15.51 -3.07
N TYR A 87 9.03 -14.76 -2.74
CA TYR A 87 8.94 -13.39 -2.20
C TYR A 87 9.07 -12.30 -3.29
N ILE A 88 8.97 -12.67 -4.58
CA ILE A 88 8.93 -11.71 -5.69
C ILE A 88 7.85 -10.62 -5.50
N PRO A 89 6.62 -10.93 -5.00
CA PRO A 89 5.62 -9.89 -4.73
C PRO A 89 6.11 -8.81 -3.76
N GLY A 90 6.86 -9.20 -2.72
CA GLY A 90 7.46 -8.27 -1.76
C GLY A 90 8.55 -7.40 -2.38
N ALA A 91 9.39 -7.97 -3.26
CA ALA A 91 10.43 -7.19 -3.95
C ALA A 91 9.83 -6.10 -4.86
N ILE A 92 8.75 -6.41 -5.58
CA ILE A 92 8.05 -5.44 -6.44
C ILE A 92 7.32 -4.39 -5.59
N PHE A 93 6.74 -4.81 -4.47
CA PHE A 93 6.17 -3.89 -3.50
C PHE A 93 7.20 -2.87 -3.02
N ILE A 94 8.40 -3.33 -2.61
CA ILE A 94 9.48 -2.45 -2.14
C ILE A 94 9.88 -1.45 -3.22
N LEU A 95 10.15 -1.92 -4.45
CA LEU A 95 10.52 -1.05 -5.55
C LEU A 95 9.48 0.05 -5.77
N PHE A 96 8.21 -0.32 -5.81
CA PHE A 96 7.15 0.63 -6.06
C PHE A 96 6.94 1.60 -4.89
N THR A 97 7.03 1.13 -3.64
CA THR A 97 6.93 1.99 -2.47
C THR A 97 8.12 2.98 -2.39
N CYS A 98 9.33 2.53 -2.70
CA CYS A 98 10.50 3.40 -2.79
C CYS A 98 10.36 4.45 -3.92
N PHE A 99 9.81 4.04 -5.07
CA PHE A 99 9.49 4.97 -6.16
C PHE A 99 8.43 6.02 -5.77
N ALA A 100 7.42 5.63 -4.99
CA ALA A 100 6.37 6.53 -4.55
C ALA A 100 6.82 7.51 -3.43
N LEU A 101 7.73 7.10 -2.55
CA LEU A 101 8.19 7.87 -1.38
C LEU A 101 9.57 8.53 -1.56
N GLU A 102 10.02 8.67 -2.78
CA GLU A 102 11.35 9.17 -3.07
C GLU A 102 11.62 10.59 -2.49
N ASP A 103 10.58 11.39 -2.35
CA ASP A 103 10.70 12.78 -1.93
C ASP A 103 10.78 12.92 -0.39
N SER A 104 10.53 11.86 0.40
CA SER A 104 10.50 11.91 1.86
C SER A 104 11.22 10.74 2.56
N ASN A 105 12.08 11.05 3.54
CA ASN A 105 12.78 10.05 4.36
C ASN A 105 11.81 9.20 5.20
N PHE A 106 10.79 9.84 5.78
CA PHE A 106 9.77 9.20 6.57
C PHE A 106 8.45 9.91 6.34
N ASP A 107 7.40 9.12 6.14
CA ASP A 107 6.05 9.64 5.98
C ASP A 107 5.04 8.79 6.76
N VAL A 108 4.09 9.48 7.38
CA VAL A 108 2.99 8.91 8.15
C VAL A 108 2.12 8.01 7.28
N ILE A 109 2.08 8.23 5.95
CA ILE A 109 1.31 7.41 5.02
C ILE A 109 1.79 5.95 5.01
N LEU A 110 3.04 5.65 5.36
CA LEU A 110 3.51 4.26 5.52
C LEU A 110 2.77 3.51 6.62
N PHE A 111 2.44 4.18 7.73
CA PHE A 111 1.63 3.59 8.80
C PHE A 111 0.21 3.32 8.33
N ALA A 112 -0.40 4.26 7.61
CA ALA A 112 -1.72 4.06 7.01
C ALA A 112 -1.72 2.85 6.06
N ASN A 113 -0.70 2.74 5.22
CA ASN A 113 -0.55 1.62 4.28
C ASN A 113 -0.40 0.27 4.99
N LEU A 114 0.32 0.23 6.13
CA LEU A 114 0.44 -0.99 6.94
C LEU A 114 -0.92 -1.45 7.48
N PHE A 115 -1.72 -0.53 8.04
CA PHE A 115 -3.06 -0.85 8.52
C PHE A 115 -4.00 -1.27 7.38
N PHE A 116 -3.87 -0.65 6.20
CA PHE A 116 -4.58 -1.09 5.01
C PHE A 116 -4.20 -2.51 4.59
N ILE A 117 -2.91 -2.85 4.56
CA ILE A 117 -2.43 -4.22 4.28
C ILE A 117 -3.00 -5.22 5.30
N LEU A 118 -3.02 -4.87 6.59
CA LEU A 118 -3.64 -5.70 7.63
C LEU A 118 -5.15 -5.88 7.43
N SER A 119 -5.87 -4.82 7.02
CA SER A 119 -7.30 -4.88 6.71
C SER A 119 -7.59 -5.90 5.60
N ILE A 120 -6.89 -5.79 4.46
CA ILE A 120 -7.03 -6.72 3.33
C ILE A 120 -6.59 -8.13 3.70
N GLY A 121 -5.55 -8.28 4.53
CA GLY A 121 -5.13 -9.58 5.07
C GLY A 121 -6.23 -10.30 5.85
N ASN A 122 -6.94 -9.57 6.72
CA ASN A 122 -8.10 -10.12 7.44
C ASN A 122 -9.24 -10.48 6.49
N LEU A 123 -9.47 -9.66 5.46
CA LEU A 123 -10.50 -9.93 4.45
C LEU A 123 -10.21 -11.23 3.67
N TYR A 124 -8.95 -11.49 3.30
CA TYR A 124 -8.57 -12.74 2.62
C TYR A 124 -8.79 -14.01 3.49
N ASN A 125 -8.72 -13.87 4.81
CA ASN A 125 -8.90 -14.96 5.79
C ASN A 125 -10.37 -15.35 6.04
N ILE A 126 -11.33 -14.60 5.49
CA ILE A 126 -12.78 -14.89 5.63
C ILE A 126 -13.19 -16.09 4.77
N TYR A 127 -12.47 -16.33 3.67
CA TYR A 127 -12.83 -17.34 2.68
C TYR A 127 -12.79 -18.76 3.28
N LYS A 128 -13.90 -19.51 3.12
CA LYS A 128 -14.10 -20.89 3.65
C LYS A 128 -13.97 -21.04 5.18
N LYS A 129 -13.97 -19.95 5.95
CA LYS A 129 -13.90 -20.00 7.41
C LYS A 129 -15.30 -20.04 8.02
N TYR A 130 -15.51 -20.93 9.00
CA TYR A 130 -16.75 -20.97 9.76
C TYR A 130 -16.81 -19.77 10.71
N ARG A 131 -17.87 -18.95 10.61
CA ARG A 131 -18.11 -17.75 11.45
C ARG A 131 -16.89 -16.82 11.64
N PRO A 132 -16.40 -16.14 10.58
CA PRO A 132 -15.22 -15.27 10.63
C PRO A 132 -15.52 -13.87 11.20
N VAL A 133 -16.28 -13.80 12.29
CA VAL A 133 -16.75 -12.54 12.91
C VAL A 133 -15.59 -11.60 13.20
N THR A 134 -14.54 -12.11 13.86
CA THR A 134 -13.34 -11.33 14.21
C THR A 134 -12.61 -10.81 12.98
N HIS A 135 -12.52 -11.59 11.90
CA HIS A 135 -11.81 -11.19 10.68
C HIS A 135 -12.56 -10.08 9.95
N ILE A 136 -13.89 -10.15 9.90
CA ILE A 136 -14.73 -9.12 9.27
C ILE A 136 -14.63 -7.80 10.06
N PHE A 137 -14.81 -7.87 11.38
CA PHE A 137 -14.73 -6.70 12.24
C PHE A 137 -13.33 -6.04 12.17
N ASN A 138 -12.26 -6.85 12.27
CA ASN A 138 -10.89 -6.36 12.19
C ASN A 138 -10.56 -5.75 10.83
N ALA A 139 -11.10 -6.28 9.73
CA ALA A 139 -10.92 -5.68 8.41
C ALA A 139 -11.48 -4.25 8.37
N GLY A 140 -12.70 -4.05 8.89
CA GLY A 140 -13.29 -2.71 9.01
C GLY A 140 -12.48 -1.79 9.93
N LEU A 141 -12.11 -2.28 11.11
CA LEU A 141 -11.38 -1.50 12.13
C LEU A 141 -9.99 -1.06 11.66
N PHE A 142 -9.22 -1.95 11.03
CA PHE A 142 -7.90 -1.57 10.53
C PHE A 142 -8.00 -0.57 9.37
N LEU A 143 -9.04 -0.67 8.54
CA LEU A 143 -9.22 0.32 7.49
C LEU A 143 -9.60 1.69 8.05
N SER A 144 -10.43 1.76 9.07
CA SER A 144 -10.76 3.06 9.68
C SER A 144 -9.56 3.70 10.35
N ILE A 145 -8.66 2.93 10.98
CA ILE A 145 -7.37 3.45 11.46
C ILE A 145 -6.53 3.98 10.29
N ALA A 146 -6.45 3.25 9.17
CA ALA A 146 -5.73 3.73 7.98
C ALA A 146 -6.31 5.05 7.44
N ALA A 147 -7.65 5.16 7.36
CA ALA A 147 -8.34 6.36 6.92
C ALA A 147 -8.20 7.54 7.90
N LEU A 148 -8.09 7.27 9.20
CA LEU A 148 -7.81 8.30 10.21
C LEU A 148 -6.37 8.83 10.14
N ILE A 149 -5.42 7.99 9.73
CA ILE A 149 -4.03 8.42 9.52
C ILE A 149 -3.91 9.18 8.19
N TYR A 150 -4.56 8.68 7.15
CA TYR A 150 -4.54 9.27 5.81
C TYR A 150 -5.91 9.11 5.14
N PHE A 151 -6.66 10.21 5.05
CA PHE A 151 -8.09 10.22 4.70
C PHE A 151 -8.46 9.45 3.43
N PRO A 152 -7.70 9.53 2.32
CA PRO A 152 -8.07 8.86 1.07
C PRO A 152 -8.22 7.34 1.15
N TYR A 153 -7.67 6.68 2.18
CA TYR A 153 -7.95 5.25 2.40
C TYR A 153 -9.44 4.96 2.65
N ILE A 154 -10.27 5.95 2.98
CA ILE A 154 -11.72 5.80 3.16
C ILE A 154 -12.40 5.17 1.94
N ILE A 155 -11.90 5.44 0.73
CA ILE A 155 -12.45 4.92 -0.54
C ILE A 155 -12.37 3.39 -0.59
N PHE A 156 -11.38 2.78 0.07
CA PHE A 156 -11.27 1.32 0.13
C PHE A 156 -12.32 0.65 1.01
N PHE A 157 -13.19 1.41 1.69
CA PHE A 157 -14.33 0.83 2.38
C PHE A 157 -15.28 0.12 1.40
N PHE A 158 -15.47 0.69 0.21
CA PHE A 158 -16.20 0.05 -0.88
C PHE A 158 -15.53 -1.24 -1.35
N VAL A 159 -14.20 -1.30 -1.32
CA VAL A 159 -13.45 -2.52 -1.62
C VAL A 159 -13.68 -3.60 -0.58
N LEU A 160 -13.77 -3.25 0.71
CA LEU A 160 -14.10 -4.23 1.74
C LEU A 160 -15.51 -4.82 1.53
N ILE A 161 -16.49 -3.98 1.18
CA ILE A 161 -17.85 -4.42 0.87
C ILE A 161 -17.84 -5.36 -0.34
N MET A 162 -17.23 -4.95 -1.45
CA MET A 162 -17.13 -5.76 -2.67
C MET A 162 -16.35 -7.06 -2.42
N GLY A 163 -15.30 -7.00 -1.62
CA GLY A 163 -14.51 -8.16 -1.23
C GLY A 163 -15.30 -9.15 -0.39
N LEU A 164 -16.10 -8.66 0.57
CA LEU A 164 -16.97 -9.49 1.40
C LEU A 164 -18.02 -10.22 0.54
N LEU A 165 -18.69 -9.47 -0.37
CA LEU A 165 -19.67 -10.00 -1.32
C LEU A 165 -19.06 -11.00 -2.33
N SER A 166 -17.81 -10.79 -2.75
CA SER A 166 -17.15 -11.65 -3.73
C SER A 166 -16.59 -12.93 -3.12
N LEU A 167 -16.08 -12.87 -1.88
CA LEU A 167 -15.43 -14.00 -1.22
C LEU A 167 -16.43 -15.00 -0.63
N ARG A 168 -17.65 -14.56 -0.27
CA ARG A 168 -18.65 -15.44 0.32
C ARG A 168 -20.06 -14.91 0.11
N ASN A 169 -21.05 -15.79 0.20
CA ASN A 169 -22.44 -15.37 0.34
C ASN A 169 -22.64 -14.72 1.73
N THR A 170 -22.82 -13.40 1.76
CA THR A 170 -22.84 -12.60 2.97
C THR A 170 -24.24 -12.49 3.54
N ASN A 171 -24.36 -12.53 4.86
CA ASN A 171 -25.61 -12.19 5.55
C ASN A 171 -25.60 -10.72 6.00
N ALA A 172 -26.77 -10.15 6.27
CA ALA A 172 -26.90 -8.78 6.79
C ALA A 172 -26.09 -8.57 8.09
N VAL A 173 -26.00 -9.60 8.94
CA VAL A 173 -25.18 -9.57 10.17
C VAL A 173 -23.70 -9.37 9.88
N GLU A 174 -23.18 -10.00 8.82
CA GLU A 174 -21.77 -9.90 8.45
C GLU A 174 -21.47 -8.53 7.82
N MET A 175 -22.40 -7.99 7.05
CA MET A 175 -22.32 -6.62 6.56
C MET A 175 -22.31 -5.62 7.72
N ALA A 176 -23.21 -5.79 8.70
CA ALA A 176 -23.25 -4.97 9.90
C ALA A 176 -21.94 -5.06 10.70
N GLN A 177 -21.34 -6.24 10.83
CA GLN A 177 -20.04 -6.41 11.50
C GLN A 177 -18.93 -5.61 10.83
N LEU A 178 -18.90 -5.58 9.50
CA LEU A 178 -17.92 -4.80 8.74
C LEU A 178 -18.12 -3.30 8.99
N ILE A 179 -19.37 -2.83 8.87
CA ILE A 179 -19.75 -1.43 9.07
C ILE A 179 -19.43 -0.98 10.51
N ILE A 180 -19.79 -1.79 11.51
CA ILE A 180 -19.53 -1.50 12.92
C ILE A 180 -18.03 -1.48 13.18
N GLY A 181 -17.25 -2.41 12.62
CA GLY A 181 -15.79 -2.39 12.72
C GLY A 181 -15.17 -1.11 12.17
N PHE A 182 -15.63 -0.69 10.99
CA PHE A 182 -15.19 0.56 10.38
C PHE A 182 -15.57 1.79 11.23
N LEU A 183 -16.85 1.91 11.61
CA LEU A 183 -17.33 3.02 12.44
C LEU A 183 -16.67 3.06 13.82
N ALA A 184 -16.30 1.91 14.40
CA ALA A 184 -15.67 1.85 15.71
C ALA A 184 -14.35 2.64 15.76
N GLY A 185 -13.52 2.57 14.71
CA GLY A 185 -12.28 3.35 14.66
C GLY A 185 -12.54 4.86 14.69
N PHE A 186 -13.47 5.35 13.86
CA PHE A 186 -13.88 6.76 13.86
C PHE A 186 -14.53 7.18 15.17
N PHE A 187 -15.37 6.33 15.76
CA PHE A 187 -16.02 6.60 17.04
C PHE A 187 -15.00 6.74 18.17
N LEU A 188 -14.05 5.82 18.29
CA LEU A 188 -13.00 5.88 19.31
C LEU A 188 -12.13 7.13 19.15
N CYS A 189 -11.72 7.46 17.93
CA CYS A 189 -10.97 8.68 17.65
C CYS A 189 -11.79 9.94 17.99
N GLY A 190 -13.07 9.97 17.59
CA GLY A 190 -13.98 11.08 17.88
C GLY A 190 -14.17 11.31 19.37
N VAL A 191 -14.26 10.25 20.19
CA VAL A 191 -14.33 10.36 21.66
C VAL A 191 -13.06 10.99 22.24
N VAL A 192 -11.88 10.59 21.75
CA VAL A 192 -10.59 11.15 22.20
C VAL A 192 -10.45 12.62 21.79
N LEU A 193 -10.82 12.96 20.55
CA LEU A 193 -10.78 14.34 20.05
C LEU A 193 -11.78 15.24 20.78
N TYR A 194 -12.97 14.72 21.09
CA TYR A 194 -13.95 15.43 21.90
C TYR A 194 -13.45 15.68 23.31
N ALA A 195 -12.84 14.66 23.95
CA ALA A 195 -12.27 14.79 25.30
C ALA A 195 -11.09 15.77 25.36
N THR A 196 -10.33 15.90 24.28
CA THR A 196 -9.19 16.83 24.17
C THR A 196 -9.59 18.22 23.66
N GLY A 197 -10.86 18.44 23.31
CA GLY A 197 -11.36 19.72 22.80
C GLY A 197 -11.02 20.02 21.33
N HIS A 198 -10.50 19.04 20.58
CA HIS A 198 -10.04 19.19 19.20
C HIS A 198 -11.01 18.57 18.18
N PHE A 199 -12.30 18.46 18.50
CA PHE A 199 -13.29 17.80 17.63
C PHE A 199 -13.38 18.43 16.23
N ASP A 200 -13.20 19.75 16.13
CA ASP A 200 -13.23 20.47 14.85
C ASP A 200 -12.15 19.99 13.87
N GLN A 201 -11.04 19.43 14.37
CA GLN A 201 -9.95 18.90 13.54
C GLN A 201 -10.40 17.76 12.62
N LEU A 202 -11.39 16.97 13.06
CA LEU A 202 -11.94 15.88 12.25
C LEU A 202 -12.72 16.46 11.06
N MET A 203 -13.47 17.54 11.28
CA MET A 203 -14.22 18.19 10.21
C MET A 203 -13.30 18.95 9.25
N THR A 204 -12.21 19.54 9.75
CA THR A 204 -11.20 20.18 8.89
C THR A 204 -10.47 19.15 8.05
N MET A 205 -10.08 18.00 8.61
CA MET A 205 -9.44 16.90 7.88
C MET A 205 -10.29 16.41 6.72
N VAL A 206 -11.59 16.20 6.95
CA VAL A 206 -12.50 15.78 5.87
C VAL A 206 -12.52 16.85 4.77
N LYS A 207 -12.64 18.13 5.13
CA LYS A 207 -12.72 19.22 4.15
C LYS A 207 -11.42 19.48 3.39
N SER A 208 -10.26 19.37 4.05
CA SER A 208 -8.95 19.64 3.43
C SER A 208 -8.51 18.51 2.51
N GLU A 209 -8.87 17.27 2.84
CA GLU A 209 -8.45 16.09 2.09
C GLU A 209 -9.50 15.64 1.06
N SER A 210 -10.75 16.11 1.16
CA SER A 210 -11.80 15.87 0.16
C SER A 210 -11.91 17.04 -0.82
N GLY A 211 -11.49 16.86 -2.06
CA GLY A 211 -11.57 17.89 -3.08
C GLY A 211 -11.30 17.35 -4.47
N LEU A 212 -11.66 18.13 -5.50
CA LEU A 212 -11.21 17.84 -6.85
C LEU A 212 -9.78 18.37 -7.02
N PRO A 213 -8.90 17.65 -7.73
CA PRO A 213 -7.53 18.07 -7.96
C PRO A 213 -7.50 19.40 -8.67
N ASP A 214 -6.72 20.33 -8.11
CA ASP A 214 -6.28 21.50 -8.83
C ASP A 214 -5.09 21.09 -9.70
N PHE A 215 -5.25 21.21 -11.02
CA PHE A 215 -4.22 20.81 -11.97
C PHE A 215 -3.23 21.96 -12.16
N ASP A 216 -2.20 22.00 -11.31
CA ASP A 216 -1.09 22.92 -11.49
C ASP A 216 -0.02 22.33 -12.44
N PHE A 217 -0.04 22.80 -13.69
CA PHE A 217 0.88 22.37 -14.75
C PHE A 217 2.31 22.89 -14.60
N SER A 218 2.66 23.55 -13.49
CA SER A 218 3.99 24.12 -13.27
C SER A 218 5.10 23.08 -13.13
N ASN A 219 4.79 21.86 -12.65
CA ASN A 219 5.81 20.88 -12.22
C ASN A 219 5.84 19.62 -13.11
N SER A 220 6.61 19.66 -14.20
CA SER A 220 6.67 18.59 -15.23
C SER A 220 7.11 17.22 -14.70
N ILE A 221 7.89 17.17 -13.62
CA ILE A 221 8.46 15.92 -13.06
C ILE A 221 7.41 15.09 -12.32
N SER A 222 6.51 15.72 -11.55
CA SER A 222 5.44 15.03 -10.82
C SER A 222 4.47 14.33 -11.78
N TYR A 223 4.18 14.94 -12.93
CA TYR A 223 3.36 14.31 -13.98
C TYR A 223 4.02 13.06 -14.57
N LEU A 224 5.35 13.02 -14.69
CA LEU A 224 6.06 11.87 -15.22
C LEU A 224 5.88 10.64 -14.30
N LYS A 225 5.92 10.82 -12.97
CA LYS A 225 5.66 9.76 -11.98
C LYS A 225 4.23 9.21 -12.09
N VAL A 226 3.25 10.08 -12.27
CA VAL A 226 1.84 9.70 -12.48
C VAL A 226 1.68 8.93 -13.79
N ILE A 227 2.28 9.39 -14.90
CA ILE A 227 2.24 8.71 -16.19
C ILE A 227 2.85 7.30 -16.11
N ILE A 228 4.02 7.16 -15.48
CA ILE A 228 4.64 5.85 -15.25
C ILE A 228 3.70 4.93 -14.48
N SER A 229 3.07 5.44 -13.42
CA SER A 229 2.12 4.68 -12.59
C SER A 229 0.90 4.23 -13.40
N ILE A 230 0.36 5.09 -14.27
CA ILE A 230 -0.74 4.75 -15.18
C ILE A 230 -0.30 3.65 -16.17
N ILE A 231 0.90 3.73 -16.73
CA ILE A 231 1.45 2.71 -17.63
C ILE A 231 1.57 1.36 -16.90
N ILE A 232 2.09 1.36 -15.67
CA ILE A 232 2.18 0.14 -14.84
C ILE A 232 0.80 -0.47 -14.65
N ILE A 233 -0.20 0.35 -14.33
CA ILE A 233 -1.58 -0.11 -14.14
C ILE A 233 -2.15 -0.70 -15.43
N LEU A 234 -1.98 -0.02 -16.57
CA LEU A 234 -2.46 -0.49 -17.86
C LEU A 234 -1.85 -1.85 -18.21
N VAL A 235 -0.56 -2.02 -17.99
CA VAL A 235 0.12 -3.32 -18.13
C VAL A 235 -0.53 -4.37 -17.21
N LEU A 236 -0.72 -4.08 -15.91
CA LEU A 236 -1.30 -5.04 -14.97
C LEU A 236 -2.74 -5.46 -15.34
N VAL A 237 -3.53 -4.54 -15.90
CA VAL A 237 -4.89 -4.81 -16.40
C VAL A 237 -4.84 -5.69 -17.65
N MET A 238 -3.94 -5.41 -18.60
CA MET A 238 -3.77 -6.25 -19.80
C MET A 238 -3.43 -7.72 -19.44
N TYR A 239 -2.68 -7.93 -18.35
CA TYR A 239 -2.33 -9.28 -17.87
C TYR A 239 -3.41 -9.97 -17.02
N GLN A 240 -4.61 -9.40 -16.86
CA GLN A 240 -5.66 -9.95 -15.98
C GLN A 240 -6.08 -11.38 -16.32
N THR A 241 -6.41 -11.65 -17.58
CA THR A 241 -6.81 -13.00 -18.05
C THR A 241 -5.66 -13.99 -17.89
N VAL A 242 -4.45 -13.52 -18.15
CA VAL A 242 -3.22 -14.28 -18.07
C VAL A 242 -3.01 -14.70 -16.62
N VAL A 243 -2.98 -13.77 -15.65
CA VAL A 243 -2.74 -14.00 -14.20
C VAL A 243 -3.66 -15.05 -13.59
N LYS A 244 -4.94 -15.06 -13.97
CA LYS A 244 -5.97 -16.00 -13.46
C LYS A 244 -5.86 -17.42 -14.02
N LYS A 245 -5.16 -17.60 -15.15
CA LYS A 245 -5.08 -18.88 -15.87
C LYS A 245 -4.59 -20.03 -14.98
N LYS A 246 -5.34 -21.13 -14.98
CA LYS A 246 -5.02 -22.39 -14.26
C LYS A 246 -4.78 -22.18 -12.74
N LYS A 247 -5.56 -21.30 -12.10
CA LYS A 247 -5.59 -21.08 -10.66
C LYS A 247 -6.89 -21.66 -10.07
N ASN A 248 -6.87 -21.98 -8.78
CA ASN A 248 -8.06 -22.41 -8.07
C ASN A 248 -9.05 -21.25 -7.96
N PHE A 249 -10.34 -21.55 -7.90
CA PHE A 249 -11.41 -20.54 -7.79
C PHE A 249 -11.19 -19.58 -6.60
N ASP A 250 -10.78 -20.12 -5.46
CA ASP A 250 -10.43 -19.36 -4.25
C ASP A 250 -9.36 -18.28 -4.51
N ALA A 251 -8.32 -18.64 -5.26
CA ALA A 251 -7.23 -17.74 -5.61
C ALA A 251 -7.69 -16.71 -6.64
N ILE A 252 -8.54 -17.11 -7.59
CA ILE A 252 -9.11 -16.20 -8.61
C ILE A 252 -9.92 -15.09 -7.93
N ARG A 253 -10.81 -15.42 -6.98
CA ARG A 253 -11.61 -14.43 -6.24
C ARG A 253 -10.78 -13.40 -5.47
N LYS A 254 -9.66 -13.83 -4.90
CA LYS A 254 -8.72 -12.92 -4.20
C LYS A 254 -7.91 -12.05 -5.17
N ILE A 255 -7.54 -12.60 -6.32
CA ILE A 255 -6.94 -11.83 -7.41
C ILE A 255 -7.93 -10.79 -7.94
N ASP A 256 -9.21 -11.15 -8.11
CA ASP A 256 -10.28 -10.22 -8.51
C ASP A 256 -10.45 -9.08 -7.51
N LEU A 257 -10.44 -9.39 -6.21
CA LEU A 257 -10.45 -8.39 -5.15
C LEU A 257 -9.26 -7.42 -5.28
N ASN A 258 -8.08 -7.93 -5.62
CA ASN A 258 -6.93 -7.07 -5.83
C ASN A 258 -7.01 -6.19 -7.09
N TYR A 259 -7.75 -6.61 -8.11
CA TYR A 259 -8.13 -5.73 -9.23
C TYR A 259 -9.13 -4.65 -8.81
N TRP A 260 -10.06 -4.95 -7.89
CA TRP A 260 -10.92 -3.92 -7.28
C TRP A 260 -10.11 -2.92 -6.46
N ILE A 261 -9.12 -3.38 -5.69
CA ILE A 261 -8.18 -2.49 -4.98
C ILE A 261 -7.49 -1.56 -5.99
N LEU A 262 -6.97 -2.10 -7.10
CA LEU A 262 -6.31 -1.31 -8.14
C LEU A 262 -7.25 -0.26 -8.76
N PHE A 263 -8.51 -0.62 -9.02
CA PHE A 263 -9.51 0.29 -9.57
C PHE A 263 -9.87 1.42 -8.59
N PHE A 264 -10.10 1.11 -7.32
CA PHE A 264 -10.42 2.14 -6.32
C PHE A 264 -9.20 2.98 -5.93
N ALA A 265 -7.98 2.45 -6.04
CA ALA A 265 -6.77 3.24 -5.90
C ALA A 265 -6.65 4.31 -7.02
N LEU A 266 -7.02 3.98 -8.26
CA LEU A 266 -7.12 4.96 -9.35
C LEU A 266 -8.16 6.04 -9.05
N ILE A 267 -9.35 5.64 -8.59
CA ILE A 267 -10.39 6.58 -8.19
C ILE A 267 -9.84 7.51 -7.12
N SER A 268 -9.15 6.97 -6.11
CA SER A 268 -8.57 7.76 -5.03
C SER A 268 -7.61 8.84 -5.53
N LEU A 269 -6.85 8.61 -6.59
CA LEU A 269 -5.94 9.64 -7.15
C LEU A 269 -6.70 10.84 -7.74
N VAL A 270 -7.97 10.69 -8.09
CA VAL A 270 -8.82 11.75 -8.67
C VAL A 270 -9.56 12.56 -7.60
N PHE A 271 -9.60 12.10 -6.35
CA PHE A 271 -10.39 12.72 -5.27
C PHE A 271 -9.55 13.55 -4.28
N LEU A 272 -8.34 13.96 -4.67
CA LEU A 272 -7.49 14.81 -3.84
C LEU A 272 -7.30 16.21 -4.43
N PRO A 273 -7.38 17.28 -3.61
CA PRO A 273 -7.24 18.65 -4.06
C PRO A 273 -5.82 19.04 -4.49
N GLN A 274 -4.78 18.43 -3.91
CA GLN A 274 -3.39 18.64 -4.29
C GLN A 274 -2.72 17.28 -4.52
N PRO A 275 -2.41 16.89 -5.77
CA PRO A 275 -1.80 15.59 -6.04
C PRO A 275 -0.32 15.60 -5.61
N ASP A 276 -0.04 15.21 -4.37
CA ASP A 276 1.32 14.88 -3.93
C ASP A 276 1.76 13.52 -4.50
N ASN A 277 3.04 13.37 -4.84
CA ASN A 277 3.63 12.13 -5.37
C ASN A 277 3.44 10.96 -4.39
N LYS A 278 3.39 11.28 -3.10
CA LYS A 278 3.22 10.32 -2.00
C LYS A 278 1.92 9.54 -2.08
N HIS A 279 0.88 10.09 -2.71
CA HIS A 279 -0.41 9.43 -2.88
C HIS A 279 -0.33 8.17 -3.73
N LEU A 280 0.72 8.04 -4.56
CA LEU A 280 0.98 6.84 -5.35
C LEU A 280 1.16 5.59 -4.48
N ILE A 281 1.49 5.73 -3.19
CA ILE A 281 1.65 4.59 -2.28
C ILE A 281 0.37 3.74 -2.13
N LEU A 282 -0.81 4.28 -2.42
CA LEU A 282 -2.07 3.52 -2.43
C LEU A 282 -2.06 2.40 -3.47
N LEU A 283 -1.25 2.53 -4.52
CA LEU A 283 -1.05 1.52 -5.55
C LEU A 283 -0.02 0.45 -5.14
N SER A 284 0.72 0.64 -4.05
CA SER A 284 1.78 -0.29 -3.64
C SER A 284 1.27 -1.71 -3.40
N LEU A 285 0.17 -1.88 -2.66
CA LEU A 285 -0.45 -3.18 -2.40
C LEU A 285 -0.87 -3.90 -3.71
N PRO A 286 -1.71 -3.30 -4.58
CA PRO A 286 -2.15 -3.99 -5.79
C PRO A 286 -1.01 -4.24 -6.76
N VAL A 287 -0.07 -3.30 -6.94
CA VAL A 287 1.10 -3.45 -7.81
C VAL A 287 2.04 -4.52 -7.30
N GLY A 288 2.30 -4.57 -5.99
CA GLY A 288 3.13 -5.61 -5.36
C GLY A 288 2.59 -7.01 -5.61
N ILE A 289 1.29 -7.23 -5.36
CA ILE A 289 0.66 -8.54 -5.54
C ILE A 289 0.54 -8.90 -7.04
N LEU A 290 -0.09 -8.06 -7.88
CA LEU A 290 -0.31 -8.39 -9.30
C LEU A 290 1.01 -8.43 -10.07
N GLY A 291 1.89 -7.45 -9.85
CA GLY A 291 3.23 -7.44 -10.40
C GLY A 291 3.98 -8.70 -10.00
N GLY A 292 3.97 -9.06 -8.71
CA GLY A 292 4.51 -10.33 -8.21
C GLY A 292 4.10 -11.55 -9.03
N LEU A 293 2.79 -11.67 -9.28
CA LEU A 293 2.21 -12.78 -10.04
C LEU A 293 2.58 -12.76 -11.53
N VAL A 294 2.73 -11.59 -12.15
CA VAL A 294 3.19 -11.45 -13.54
C VAL A 294 4.65 -11.87 -13.66
N PHE A 295 5.50 -11.39 -12.75
CA PHE A 295 6.94 -11.64 -12.75
C PHE A 295 7.30 -13.09 -12.41
N GLU A 296 6.50 -13.79 -11.62
CA GLU A 296 6.80 -15.19 -11.28
C GLU A 296 6.64 -16.15 -12.47
N ARG A 297 5.82 -15.81 -13.47
CA ARG A 297 5.59 -16.69 -14.62
C ARG A 297 6.88 -17.00 -15.38
N LYS A 298 6.98 -18.23 -15.90
CA LYS A 298 8.15 -18.71 -16.66
C LYS A 298 8.24 -18.14 -18.08
N GLU A 299 7.13 -17.71 -18.67
CA GLU A 299 7.10 -17.13 -20.02
C GLU A 299 7.71 -15.72 -19.99
N GLY A 300 8.59 -15.39 -20.95
CA GLY A 300 9.16 -14.05 -21.12
C GLY A 300 10.11 -13.60 -19.99
N VAL A 301 10.99 -14.49 -19.51
CA VAL A 301 11.93 -14.18 -18.41
C VAL A 301 12.80 -12.95 -18.71
N LEU A 302 13.35 -12.84 -19.91
CA LEU A 302 14.22 -11.73 -20.31
C LEU A 302 13.48 -10.39 -20.30
N ALA A 303 12.26 -10.33 -20.84
CA ALA A 303 11.46 -9.11 -20.85
C ALA A 303 11.12 -8.65 -19.43
N LYS A 304 10.88 -9.58 -18.50
CA LYS A 304 10.65 -9.25 -17.09
C LYS A 304 11.89 -8.74 -16.41
N GLU A 305 13.02 -9.42 -16.57
CA GLU A 305 14.28 -8.93 -16.00
C GLU A 305 14.61 -7.53 -16.54
N PHE A 306 14.35 -7.26 -17.82
CA PHE A 306 14.48 -5.93 -18.40
C PHE A 306 13.54 -4.90 -17.74
N VAL A 307 12.24 -5.20 -17.57
CA VAL A 307 11.29 -4.28 -16.90
C VAL A 307 11.68 -4.03 -15.43
N PHE A 308 12.16 -5.04 -14.72
CA PHE A 308 12.63 -4.90 -13.33
C PHE A 308 13.85 -3.99 -13.25
N VAL A 309 14.84 -4.21 -14.13
CA VAL A 309 16.03 -3.36 -14.19
C VAL A 309 15.66 -1.95 -14.60
N LEU A 310 14.76 -1.78 -15.56
CA LEU A 310 14.27 -0.47 -16.00
C LEU A 310 13.58 0.30 -14.87
N MET A 311 12.76 -0.36 -14.04
CA MET A 311 12.18 0.24 -12.83
C MET A 311 13.24 0.67 -11.83
N LEU A 312 14.29 -0.14 -11.64
CA LEU A 312 15.39 0.17 -10.73
C LEU A 312 16.21 1.36 -11.26
N VAL A 313 16.49 1.40 -12.56
CA VAL A 313 17.18 2.52 -13.21
C VAL A 313 16.34 3.79 -13.12
N LEU A 314 15.03 3.72 -13.35
CA LEU A 314 14.12 4.86 -13.17
C LEU A 314 14.18 5.38 -11.73
N TYR A 315 14.06 4.48 -10.75
CA TYR A 315 14.19 4.85 -9.34
C TYR A 315 15.51 5.56 -9.05
N CYS A 316 16.65 5.00 -9.47
CA CYS A 316 17.95 5.65 -9.29
C CYS A 316 18.03 7.01 -10.02
N ALA A 317 17.47 7.12 -11.22
CA ALA A 317 17.51 8.34 -12.01
C ALA A 317 16.74 9.50 -11.34
N PHE A 318 15.60 9.19 -10.71
CA PHE A 318 14.91 10.19 -9.89
C PHE A 318 15.69 10.50 -8.61
N VAL A 319 16.14 9.47 -7.87
CA VAL A 319 16.83 9.65 -6.58
C VAL A 319 18.08 10.54 -6.67
N PHE A 320 18.85 10.39 -7.76
CA PHE A 320 20.05 11.17 -8.03
C PHE A 320 19.77 12.49 -8.76
N ASP A 321 18.51 12.87 -8.94
CA ASP A 321 18.09 14.11 -9.61
C ASP A 321 18.69 14.28 -11.03
N VAL A 322 19.05 13.17 -11.68
CA VAL A 322 19.66 13.16 -13.02
C VAL A 322 18.63 13.56 -14.09
N ILE A 323 17.34 13.54 -13.74
CA ILE A 323 16.23 14.03 -14.55
C ILE A 323 15.82 15.42 -14.04
N GLN A 324 16.76 16.37 -14.03
CA GLN A 324 16.43 17.80 -14.09
C GLN A 324 16.57 18.22 -15.55
N ILE A 325 15.46 18.23 -16.29
CA ILE A 325 15.32 18.93 -17.57
C ILE A 325 14.26 20.01 -17.39
#